data_AF-A0A0E3DGI4-F1
#
_entry.id   AF-A0A0E3DGI4-F1
#
_cell.length_a   1.000
_cell.length_b   1.000
_cell.length_c   1.000
_cell.angle_alpha   90.00
_cell.angle_beta   90.00
_cell.angle_gamma   90.00
#
_symmetry.space_group_name_H-M   'P 1'
#
loop_
_entity.id
_entity.type
_entity.pdbx_description
1 polymer ?
#
loop_
_entity_poly.entity_id
_entity_poly.type
_entity_poly.pdbx_seq_one_letter_code
_entity_poly.pdbx_strand_id
1 'polypeptide(L)'
;MYEPAYPLFPILSFIGFVVALIPLPWHLQAWNSGTCFYMTWASIACLNQFVNSVVWANDAINQAPIWCEISIRIMLGASVGLPAASLCINRRLYHIANVQSVSISRPEKSRDIFIDTVICVLFPLIFVA
;
A
#
# COMPACT_ATOMS: atom_id res chain seq x y z
N MET A 1 9.02 -30.84 -1.23
CA MET A 1 10.22 -30.30 -0.55
C MET A 1 9.71 -29.27 0.45
N TYR A 2 9.94 -29.46 1.75
CA TYR A 2 9.50 -28.52 2.77
C TYR A 2 10.36 -27.25 2.65
N GLU A 3 9.77 -26.10 2.34
CA GLU A 3 10.52 -24.84 2.32
C GLU A 3 11.02 -24.52 3.75
N PRO A 4 12.32 -24.25 3.94
CA PRO A 4 12.89 -24.00 5.26
C PRO A 4 12.35 -22.72 5.93
N ALA A 5 11.71 -21.84 5.14
CA ALA A 5 11.10 -20.60 5.61
C ALA A 5 9.64 -20.76 6.09
N TYR A 6 9.03 -21.93 5.94
CA TYR A 6 7.69 -22.19 6.46
C TYR A 6 7.77 -22.70 7.91
N PRO A 7 7.05 -22.10 8.89
CA PRO A 7 5.98 -21.10 8.75
C PRO A 7 6.41 -19.64 9.02
N LEU A 8 7.72 -19.34 9.06
CA LEU A 8 8.21 -18.00 9.40
C LEU A 8 7.71 -16.91 8.44
N PHE A 9 7.76 -17.15 7.12
CA PHE A 9 7.31 -16.18 6.11
C PHE A 9 5.84 -15.75 6.29
N PRO A 10 4.84 -16.67 6.32
CA PRO A 10 3.44 -16.27 6.50
C PRO A 10 3.21 -15.52 7.83
N ILE A 11 3.89 -15.92 8.91
CA ILE A 11 3.78 -15.23 10.21
C ILE A 11 4.25 -13.78 10.07
N LEU A 12 5.42 -13.54 9.47
CA LEU A 12 5.95 -12.20 9.29
C LEU A 12 5.11 -11.36 8.32
N SER A 13 4.60 -11.94 7.23
CA SER A 13 3.71 -11.26 6.30
C SER A 13 2.40 -10.82 6.97
N PHE A 14 1.82 -11.67 7.82
CA PHE A 14 0.61 -11.32 8.57
C PHE A 14 0.87 -10.25 9.63
N ILE A 15 1.98 -10.34 10.36
CA ILE A 15 2.40 -9.29 11.30
C ILE A 15 2.62 -7.97 10.57
N GLY A 16 3.28 -8.00 9.41
CA GLY A 16 3.49 -6.82 8.57
C GLY A 16 2.19 -6.16 8.13
N PHE A 17 1.20 -6.96 7.72
CA PHE A 17 -0.15 -6.47 7.40
C PHE A 17 -0.78 -5.70 8.56
N VAL A 18 -0.78 -6.29 9.77
CA VAL A 18 -1.38 -5.69 10.98
C VAL A 18 -0.63 -4.43 11.39
N VAL A 19 0.70 -4.52 11.54
CA VAL A 19 1.53 -3.41 12.03
C VAL A 19 1.47 -2.20 11.09
N ALA A 20 1.41 -2.43 9.77
CA ALA A 20 1.29 -1.35 8.81
C ALA A 20 -0.05 -0.57 8.91
N LEU A 21 -1.13 -1.20 9.40
CA LEU A 21 -2.44 -0.56 9.59
C LEU A 21 -2.62 0.12 10.95
N ILE A 22 -1.88 -0.29 11.98
CA ILE A 22 -1.95 0.31 13.33
C ILE A 22 -1.92 1.85 13.28
N PRO A 23 -0.99 2.49 12.55
CA PRO A 23 -0.90 3.95 12.54
C PRO A 23 -1.91 4.69 11.65
N LEU A 24 -2.72 3.96 10.88
CA LEU A 24 -3.63 4.55 9.90
C LEU A 24 -4.60 5.59 10.51
N PRO A 25 -5.24 5.37 11.68
CA PRO A 25 -6.18 6.33 12.24
C PRO A 25 -5.53 7.68 12.58
N TRP A 26 -4.30 7.67 13.10
CA TRP A 26 -3.57 8.90 13.43
C TRP A 26 -3.18 9.68 12.17
N HIS A 27 -2.75 8.98 11.11
CA HIS A 27 -2.41 9.64 9.84
C HIS A 27 -3.62 10.18 9.09
N LEU A 28 -4.79 9.53 9.21
CA LEU A 28 -6.05 10.05 8.69
C LEU A 28 -6.46 11.34 9.40
N GLN A 29 -6.33 11.40 10.74
CA GLN A 29 -6.59 12.62 11.52
C GLN A 29 -5.62 13.75 11.18
N ALA A 30 -4.36 13.42 10.88
CA ALA A 30 -3.34 14.36 10.42
C ALA A 30 -3.49 14.76 8.94
N TRP A 31 -4.53 14.27 8.26
CA TRP A 31 -4.81 14.50 6.83
C TRP A 31 -3.62 14.15 5.94
N ASN A 32 -2.87 13.11 6.27
CA ASN A 32 -1.70 12.65 5.50
C ASN A 32 -2.07 11.53 4.53
N SER A 33 -2.77 11.91 3.45
CA SER A 33 -3.22 11.04 2.36
C SER A 33 -2.11 10.16 1.80
N GLY A 34 -0.96 10.72 1.44
CA GLY A 34 0.16 9.94 0.88
C GLY A 34 0.62 8.81 1.81
N THR A 35 0.74 9.08 3.11
CA THR A 35 1.09 8.02 4.08
C THR A 35 -0.01 6.98 4.26
N CYS A 36 -1.28 7.39 4.26
CA CYS A 36 -2.40 6.46 4.30
C CYS A 36 -2.40 5.51 3.09
N PHE A 37 -2.20 6.03 1.87
CA PHE A 37 -2.09 5.20 0.67
C PHE A 37 -0.91 4.25 0.73
N TYR A 38 0.25 4.70 1.22
CA TYR A 38 1.42 3.84 1.40
C TYR A 38 1.12 2.67 2.35
N MET A 39 0.49 2.96 3.49
CA MET A 39 0.08 1.95 4.48
C MET A 39 -0.91 0.96 3.87
N THR A 40 -1.94 1.44 3.18
CA THR A 40 -2.94 0.57 2.55
C THR A 40 -2.33 -0.34 1.50
N TRP A 41 -1.49 0.19 0.58
CA TRP A 41 -0.83 -0.62 -0.44
C TRP A 41 0.14 -1.65 0.15
N ALA A 42 0.93 -1.26 1.16
CA ALA A 42 1.85 -2.16 1.84
C ALA A 42 1.09 -3.30 2.56
N SER A 43 0.03 -2.95 3.28
CA SER A 43 -0.82 -3.93 3.97
C SER A 43 -1.48 -4.90 2.99
N ILE A 44 -2.05 -4.41 1.89
CA ILE A 44 -2.67 -5.28 0.87
C ILE A 44 -1.62 -6.23 0.27
N ALA A 45 -0.41 -5.74 -0.03
CA ALA A 45 0.67 -6.57 -0.55
C ALA A 45 1.12 -7.66 0.45
N CYS A 46 1.26 -7.30 1.73
CA CYS A 46 1.57 -8.26 2.79
C CYS A 46 0.48 -9.33 2.97
N LEU A 47 -0.80 -8.93 2.93
CA LEU A 47 -1.93 -9.86 3.01
C LEU A 47 -1.95 -10.82 1.81
N ASN A 48 -1.67 -10.31 0.61
CA ASN A 48 -1.59 -11.13 -0.60
C ASN A 48 -0.49 -12.19 -0.50
N GLN A 49 0.71 -11.82 -0.01
CA GLN A 49 1.81 -12.75 0.22
C GLN A 49 1.48 -13.79 1.30
N PHE A 50 0.80 -13.37 2.37
CA PHE A 50 0.33 -14.29 3.41
C PHE A 50 -0.61 -15.35 2.84
N VAL A 51 -1.65 -14.94 2.12
CA VAL A 51 -2.62 -15.90 1.53
C VAL A 51 -1.92 -16.84 0.55
N ASN A 52 -1.05 -16.32 -0.32
CA ASN A 52 -0.31 -17.15 -1.28
C ASN A 52 0.56 -18.20 -0.59
N SER A 53 1.28 -17.83 0.47
CA SER A 53 2.14 -18.76 1.20
C SER A 53 1.40 -19.79 2.04
N VAL A 54 0.15 -19.50 2.46
CA VAL A 54 -0.69 -20.46 3.18
C VAL A 54 -1.42 -21.41 2.24
N VAL A 55 -2.03 -20.91 1.16
CA VAL A 55 -2.84 -21.71 0.24
C VAL A 55 -1.99 -22.68 -0.57
N TRP A 56 -0.80 -22.25 -1.02
CA TRP A 56 0.12 -23.07 -1.83
C TRP A 56 1.26 -23.68 -1.00
N ALA A 57 1.12 -23.80 0.33
CA ALA A 57 2.17 -24.29 1.22
C ALA A 57 2.65 -25.72 0.89
N ASN A 58 1.75 -26.57 0.36
CA ASN A 58 2.02 -27.99 0.11
C ASN A 58 1.95 -28.40 -1.36
N ASP A 59 1.49 -27.52 -2.25
CA ASP A 59 1.29 -27.84 -3.66
C ASP A 59 1.32 -26.56 -4.51
N ALA A 60 1.87 -26.64 -5.72
CA ALA A 60 1.89 -25.57 -6.72
C ALA A 60 0.70 -25.65 -7.70
N ILE A 61 -0.22 -26.61 -7.53
CA ILE A 61 -1.44 -26.71 -8.33
C ILE A 61 -2.30 -25.45 -8.16
N ASN A 62 -2.84 -24.93 -9.27
CA ASN A 62 -3.75 -23.79 -9.26
C ASN A 62 -5.14 -24.17 -8.73
N GLN A 63 -5.25 -24.33 -7.41
CA GLN A 63 -6.50 -24.66 -6.71
C GLN A 63 -7.54 -23.54 -6.79
N ALA A 64 -7.10 -22.28 -7.00
CA ALA A 64 -7.94 -21.09 -7.00
C ALA A 64 -7.55 -20.11 -8.13
N PRO A 65 -7.96 -20.38 -9.38
CA PRO A 65 -7.54 -19.58 -10.54
C PRO A 65 -8.00 -18.11 -10.44
N ILE A 66 -9.18 -17.86 -9.86
CA ILE A 66 -9.68 -16.50 -9.64
C ILE A 66 -8.80 -15.74 -8.65
N TRP A 67 -8.27 -16.41 -7.62
CA TRP A 67 -7.38 -15.77 -6.67
C TRP A 67 -6.04 -15.40 -7.30
N CYS A 68 -5.44 -16.28 -8.10
CA CYS A 68 -4.18 -15.98 -8.78
C CYS A 68 -4.28 -14.73 -9.67
N GLU A 69 -5.40 -14.57 -10.39
CA GLU A 69 -5.69 -13.37 -11.19
C GLU A 69 -5.82 -12.10 -10.36
N ILE A 70 -6.45 -12.17 -9.19
CA ILE A 70 -6.53 -11.03 -8.26
C ILE A 70 -5.14 -10.73 -7.67
N SER A 71 -4.41 -11.77 -7.29
CA SER A 71 -3.11 -11.67 -6.65
C SER A 71 -2.07 -10.98 -7.52
N ILE A 72 -2.01 -11.32 -8.81
CA ILE A 72 -1.09 -10.68 -9.74
C ILE A 72 -1.43 -9.20 -9.94
N ARG A 73 -2.71 -8.85 -10.06
CA ARG A 73 -3.18 -7.47 -10.18
C ARG A 73 -2.84 -6.65 -8.94
N ILE A 74 -2.98 -7.23 -7.74
CA ILE A 74 -2.57 -6.61 -6.48
C ILE A 74 -1.06 -6.33 -6.49
N MET A 75 -0.23 -7.31 -6.88
CA MET A 75 1.23 -7.12 -6.89
C MET A 75 1.68 -6.09 -7.92
N LEU A 76 1.11 -6.10 -9.12
CA LEU A 76 1.36 -5.09 -10.16
C LEU A 76 0.94 -3.71 -9.66
N GLY A 77 -0.25 -3.60 -9.08
CA GLY A 77 -0.75 -2.35 -8.48
C GLY A 77 0.16 -1.84 -7.37
N ALA A 78 0.61 -2.71 -6.45
CA ALA A 78 1.50 -2.34 -5.36
C ALA A 78 2.89 -1.90 -5.85
N SER A 79 3.40 -2.48 -6.94
CA SER A 79 4.70 -2.12 -7.52
C SER A 79 4.75 -0.66 -8.00
N VAL A 80 3.60 -0.10 -8.38
CA VAL A 80 3.44 1.31 -8.81
C VAL A 80 2.85 2.16 -7.68
N GLY A 81 1.93 1.62 -6.88
CA GLY A 81 1.23 2.31 -5.82
C GLY A 81 2.12 2.72 -4.65
N LEU A 82 3.08 1.87 -4.26
CA LEU A 82 4.06 2.19 -3.22
C LEU A 82 4.98 3.36 -3.60
N PRO A 83 5.65 3.36 -4.77
CA PRO A 83 6.46 4.51 -5.17
C PRO A 83 5.63 5.77 -5.45
N ALA A 84 4.40 5.63 -5.99
CA ALA A 84 3.47 6.75 -6.15
C ALA A 84 3.11 7.40 -4.81
N ALA A 85 2.79 6.59 -3.79
CA ALA A 85 2.54 7.07 -2.44
C ALA A 85 3.79 7.71 -1.80
N SER A 86 4.98 7.14 -2.05
CA SER A 86 6.25 7.73 -1.62
C SER A 86 6.50 9.10 -2.25
N LEU A 87 6.19 9.27 -3.53
CA LEU A 87 6.26 10.58 -4.20
C LEU A 87 5.32 11.61 -3.52
N CYS A 88 4.08 11.22 -3.20
CA CYS A 88 3.13 12.07 -2.47
C CYS A 88 3.66 12.48 -1.08
N ILE A 89 4.27 11.56 -0.34
CA ILE A 89 4.91 11.84 0.95
C ILE A 89 6.05 12.86 0.77
N ASN A 90 6.94 12.63 -0.21
CA ASN A 90 8.06 13.54 -0.50
C ASN A 90 7.57 14.93 -0.93
N ARG A 91 6.52 15.01 -1.75
CA ARG A 91 5.90 16.28 -2.16
C ARG A 91 5.38 17.07 -0.96
N ARG A 92 4.71 16.39 -0.02
CA ARG A 92 4.22 17.02 1.22
C ARG A 92 5.39 17.53 2.07
N LEU A 93 6.44 16.71 2.23
CA LEU A 93 7.64 17.11 2.98
C LEU A 93 8.35 18.32 2.33
N TYR A 94 8.44 18.34 1.01
CA TYR A 94 8.98 19.47 0.26
C TYR A 94 8.16 20.75 0.49
N HIS A 95 6.84 20.65 0.49
CA HIS A 95 5.97 21.78 0.80
C HIS A 95 6.16 22.27 2.24
N ILE A 96 6.26 21.36 3.21
CA ILE A 96 6.52 21.71 4.62
C ILE A 96 7.88 22.41 4.79
N ALA A 97 8.91 21.94 4.09
CA ALA A 97 10.26 22.50 4.17
C ALA A 97 10.38 23.89 3.52
N ASN A 98 9.57 24.17 2.48
CA ASN A 98 9.61 25.45 1.76
C ASN A 98 8.55 26.47 2.22
N VAL A 99 7.60 26.08 3.08
CA VAL A 99 6.57 26.98 3.59
C VAL A 99 7.18 28.01 4.55
N GLN A 100 7.05 29.29 4.20
CA GLN A 100 7.46 30.43 5.03
C GLN A 100 6.32 31.00 5.89
N SER A 101 5.05 30.64 5.63
CA SER A 101 3.87 31.15 6.35
C SER A 101 2.97 30.01 6.87
N VAL A 102 2.62 30.07 8.15
CA VAL A 102 1.99 28.97 8.92
C VAL A 102 0.51 28.68 8.54
N SER A 103 -0.12 29.52 7.72
CA SER A 103 -1.55 29.38 7.38
C SER A 103 -1.80 28.56 6.11
N ILE A 104 -1.86 27.23 6.23
CA ILE A 104 -2.42 26.38 5.15
C ILE A 104 -3.95 26.45 5.24
N SER A 105 -4.59 26.89 4.16
CA SER A 105 -6.04 26.99 4.06
C SER A 105 -6.69 25.61 3.88
N ARG A 106 -7.94 25.44 4.36
CA ARG A 106 -8.73 24.20 4.14
C ARG A 106 -8.86 23.78 2.67
N PRO A 107 -9.07 24.69 1.67
CA PRO A 107 -9.14 24.29 0.27
C PRO A 107 -7.80 23.74 -0.26
N GLU A 108 -6.66 24.25 0.21
CA GLU A 108 -5.35 23.71 -0.18
C GLU A 108 -5.16 22.27 0.28
N LYS A 109 -5.55 21.96 1.52
CA LYS A 109 -5.53 20.56 2.03
C LYS A 109 -6.41 19.62 1.21
N SER A 110 -7.62 20.07 0.85
CA SER A 110 -8.56 19.26 0.07
C SER A 110 -8.03 18.98 -1.34
N ARG A 111 -7.37 19.98 -1.95
CA ARG A 111 -6.71 19.85 -3.24
C ARG A 111 -5.56 18.84 -3.18
N ASP A 112 -4.74 18.89 -2.13
CA ASP A 112 -3.61 17.96 -1.99
C ASP A 112 -4.09 16.51 -1.84
N ILE A 113 -5.15 16.26 -1.07
CA ILE A 113 -5.74 14.91 -0.94
C ILE A 113 -6.30 14.42 -2.27
N PHE A 114 -6.97 15.29 -3.02
CA PHE A 114 -7.48 14.94 -4.34
C PHE A 114 -6.33 14.55 -5.27
N ILE A 115 -5.26 15.34 -5.31
CA ILE A 115 -4.09 15.05 -6.15
C ILE A 115 -3.42 13.75 -5.71
N ASP A 116 -3.24 13.55 -4.39
CA ASP A 116 -2.67 12.31 -3.86
C ASP A 116 -3.53 11.09 -4.23
N THR A 117 -4.85 11.23 -4.18
CA THR A 117 -5.79 10.16 -4.55
C THR A 117 -5.69 9.83 -6.03
N VAL A 118 -5.64 10.84 -6.90
CA VAL A 118 -5.44 10.61 -8.33
C VAL A 118 -4.10 9.91 -8.57
N ILE A 119 -3.00 10.37 -7.96
CA ILE A 119 -1.68 9.77 -8.18
C ILE A 119 -1.63 8.32 -7.66
N CYS A 120 -2.10 8.07 -6.43
CA CYS A 120 -1.97 6.78 -5.77
C CYS A 120 -2.99 5.72 -6.24
N VAL A 121 -4.03 6.10 -6.97
CA VAL A 121 -5.09 5.19 -7.46
C VAL A 121 -5.10 5.12 -8.99
N LEU A 122 -5.02 6.25 -9.70
CA LEU A 122 -5.11 6.25 -11.17
C LEU A 122 -3.90 5.59 -11.82
N PHE A 123 -2.68 5.84 -11.33
CA PHE A 123 -1.47 5.23 -11.89
C PHE A 123 -1.46 3.70 -11.75
N PRO A 124 -1.73 3.12 -10.56
CA PRO A 124 -1.87 1.67 -10.43
C PRO A 124 -2.99 1.10 -11.30
N LEU A 125 -4.13 1.78 -11.43
CA LEU A 125 -5.23 1.31 -12.26
C LEU A 125 -4.87 1.26 -13.75
N ILE A 126 -4.19 2.30 -14.27
CA ILE A 126 -3.73 2.31 -15.68
C ILE A 126 -2.70 1.20 -15.93
N PHE A 127 -1.82 0.93 -14.96
CA PHE A 127 -0.78 -0.09 -15.11
C PHE A 127 -1.32 -1.51 -15.02
N VAL A 128 -2.41 -1.71 -14.28
CA VAL A 128 -3.04 -3.02 -14.06
C VAL A 128 -4.10 -3.34 -15.13
N ALA A 129 -4.63 -2.34 -15.83
CA ALA A 129 -5.62 -2.47 -16.91
C ALA A 129 -5.00 -3.02 -18.21
#